data_AF-A0A7Z7AUI4-F1
#
_entry.id   AF-A0A7Z7AUI4-F1
#
_cell.length_a   1.000
_cell.length_b   1.000
_cell.length_c   1.000
_cell.angle_alpha   90.00
_cell.angle_beta   90.00
_cell.angle_gamma   90.00
#
_symmetry.space_group_name_H-M   'P 1'
#
loop_
_entity.id
_entity.type
_entity.pdbx_description
1 polymer ?
#
loop_
_entity_poly.entity_id
_entity_poly.type
_entity_poly.pdbx_seq_one_letter_code
_entity_poly.pdbx_strand_id
1 'polypeptide(L)'
;MNMVQVATRDIFQKLTEMAFNDDTVSKNLSGIDGFVNNNSNDATVLKEILDSMLECGKTNVESYIRFYNYSMKHSLFCLNHLFLKSSIVLLHDFQKTNKLDTNTTQITLLSKIIATILKYEICDYIDITDSFETIYFGKDVRFPVSFSDIKKYELEVLCLLRSKYTQYIIDSDQVLDTPELIRFIGKLNKIHNLLALKKYTSQLDDIVYSDKSKENLFKTDDISPNDYDKAVYDNYDILLFPMINDDIRLKNNKISFLNEGFGNIEYGTFSISSEDNIHFKQTFSLEHSDEFEDYLSNETKNKILSIDDSVNMQFVFDFSKFGNDYKFIFSKKAGKVKEMMNNNEQNNGINVTFNGNPSFENSPLMIGNNQKMKFNIVPLKDMYENLANELDKTSMNDNEKSSLQDDINDTIKELKSENINVSKVKEYTNKIKTTITGLSGCAHLLTHVEKIQSFLSSIGGN
;
A
#
# COMPACT_ATOMS: atom_id res chain seq x y z
N MET A 1 -40.66 -20.48 -38.36
CA MET A 1 -41.21 -19.11 -38.34
C MET A 1 -40.07 -18.20 -37.90
N ASN A 2 -39.56 -17.37 -38.81
CA ASN A 2 -38.37 -16.54 -38.60
C ASN A 2 -38.70 -15.45 -37.56
N MET A 3 -38.29 -15.65 -36.32
CA MET A 3 -38.11 -14.54 -35.38
C MET A 3 -36.91 -13.71 -35.85
N VAL A 4 -36.92 -12.41 -35.52
CA VAL A 4 -35.94 -11.37 -35.94
C VAL A 4 -36.31 -10.63 -37.24
N GLN A 5 -37.55 -10.13 -37.31
CA GLN A 5 -37.84 -8.79 -37.86
C GLN A 5 -38.70 -7.99 -36.87
N VAL A 6 -38.51 -8.23 -35.58
CA VAL A 6 -39.04 -7.34 -34.54
C VAL A 6 -38.01 -6.24 -34.40
N ALA A 7 -38.40 -4.99 -34.65
CA ALA A 7 -37.56 -3.83 -34.31
C ALA A 7 -37.08 -4.00 -32.86
N THR A 8 -35.78 -4.23 -32.71
CA THR A 8 -35.00 -4.37 -31.46
C THR A 8 -35.40 -3.33 -30.43
N ARG A 9 -35.74 -2.12 -30.91
CA ARG A 9 -36.19 -0.96 -30.14
C ARG A 9 -37.37 -1.22 -29.18
N ASP A 10 -38.32 -2.10 -29.52
CA ASP A 10 -39.56 -2.29 -28.73
C ASP A 10 -39.70 -3.72 -28.19
N ILE A 11 -38.62 -4.49 -28.15
CA ILE A 11 -38.69 -5.93 -27.86
C ILE A 11 -39.26 -6.24 -26.47
N PHE A 12 -38.87 -5.48 -25.44
CA PHE A 12 -39.35 -5.68 -24.06
C PHE A 12 -40.76 -5.14 -23.85
N GLN A 13 -41.14 -4.08 -24.56
CA GLN A 13 -42.52 -3.60 -24.56
C GLN A 13 -43.46 -4.67 -25.14
N LYS A 14 -43.11 -5.25 -26.30
CA LYS A 14 -43.89 -6.33 -26.92
C LYS A 14 -43.98 -7.56 -26.03
N LEU A 15 -42.92 -7.90 -25.29
CA LEU A 15 -42.96 -8.97 -24.30
C LEU A 15 -43.93 -8.68 -23.14
N THR A 16 -44.09 -7.41 -22.78
CA THR A 16 -45.04 -6.98 -21.74
C THR A 16 -46.49 -7.06 -22.23
N GLU A 17 -46.73 -6.84 -23.52
CA GLU A 17 -48.05 -6.89 -24.16
C GLU A 17 -48.53 -8.32 -24.45
N MET A 18 -47.64 -9.32 -24.45
CA MET A 18 -48.00 -10.73 -24.66
C MET A 18 -48.72 -11.32 -23.42
N ALA A 19 -49.93 -11.85 -23.61
CA ALA A 19 -50.69 -12.53 -22.56
C ALA A 19 -49.89 -13.69 -21.94
N PHE A 20 -49.60 -13.57 -20.65
CA PHE A 20 -48.58 -14.33 -19.94
C PHE A 20 -48.85 -15.84 -19.87
N ASN A 21 -48.08 -16.63 -20.62
CA ASN A 21 -47.68 -17.97 -20.17
C ASN A 21 -46.14 -17.98 -19.97
N ASP A 22 -45.68 -18.63 -18.90
CA ASP A 22 -44.26 -18.61 -18.52
C ASP A 22 -43.37 -19.21 -19.63
N ASP A 23 -43.87 -20.18 -20.40
CA ASP A 23 -43.13 -20.87 -21.47
C ASP A 23 -42.82 -19.98 -22.68
N THR A 24 -43.71 -19.05 -23.05
CA THR A 24 -43.49 -18.16 -24.21
C THR A 24 -42.51 -17.05 -23.87
N VAL A 25 -42.64 -16.45 -22.69
CA VAL A 25 -41.67 -15.46 -22.19
C VAL A 25 -40.29 -16.10 -22.06
N SER A 26 -40.25 -17.33 -21.54
CA SER A 26 -39.04 -18.15 -21.43
C SER A 26 -38.33 -18.33 -22.77
N LYS A 27 -39.03 -18.87 -23.77
CA LYS A 27 -38.48 -19.07 -25.12
C LYS A 27 -38.01 -17.77 -25.76
N ASN A 28 -38.76 -16.70 -25.59
CA ASN A 28 -38.38 -15.40 -26.16
C ASN A 28 -37.13 -14.83 -25.49
N LEU A 29 -37.04 -14.84 -24.15
CA LEU A 29 -35.84 -14.34 -23.46
C LEU A 29 -34.61 -15.17 -23.81
N SER A 30 -34.71 -16.50 -23.89
CA SER A 30 -33.61 -17.34 -24.38
C SER A 30 -33.23 -17.02 -25.83
N GLY A 31 -34.22 -16.76 -26.69
CA GLY A 31 -33.99 -16.33 -28.07
C GLY A 31 -33.26 -14.99 -28.16
N ILE A 32 -33.60 -14.03 -27.30
CA ILE A 32 -32.94 -12.72 -27.23
C ILE A 32 -31.51 -12.89 -26.72
N ASP A 33 -31.28 -13.72 -25.69
CA ASP A 33 -29.93 -13.99 -25.19
C ASP A 33 -29.02 -14.56 -26.29
N GLY A 34 -29.51 -15.56 -27.05
CA GLY A 34 -28.81 -16.11 -28.20
C GLY A 34 -28.58 -15.07 -29.31
N PHE A 35 -29.55 -14.18 -29.55
CA PHE A 35 -29.40 -13.09 -30.52
C PHE A 35 -28.34 -12.07 -30.08
N VAL A 36 -28.31 -11.68 -28.80
CA VAL A 36 -27.28 -10.78 -28.25
C VAL A 36 -25.90 -11.44 -28.37
N ASN A 37 -25.79 -12.72 -28.03
CA ASN A 37 -24.53 -13.45 -28.11
C ASN A 37 -23.97 -13.46 -29.55
N ASN A 38 -24.83 -13.76 -30.53
CA ASN A 38 -24.47 -13.79 -31.95
C ASN A 38 -24.10 -12.41 -32.53
N ASN A 39 -24.50 -11.32 -31.85
CA ASN A 39 -24.24 -9.94 -32.26
C ASN A 39 -23.42 -9.17 -31.21
N SER A 40 -22.61 -9.87 -30.41
CA SER A 40 -21.84 -9.29 -29.29
C SER A 40 -20.84 -8.20 -29.71
N ASN A 41 -20.45 -8.17 -30.98
CA ASN A 41 -19.56 -7.14 -31.54
C ASN A 41 -20.30 -6.00 -32.26
N ASP A 42 -21.63 -6.07 -32.39
CA ASP A 42 -22.43 -5.04 -33.05
C ASP A 42 -22.92 -4.01 -32.01
N ALA A 43 -22.19 -2.90 -31.91
CA ALA A 43 -22.51 -1.83 -30.98
C ALA A 43 -23.89 -1.20 -31.21
N THR A 44 -24.37 -1.17 -32.46
CA THR A 44 -25.70 -0.61 -32.79
C THR A 44 -26.79 -1.52 -32.25
N VAL A 45 -26.72 -2.82 -32.52
CA VAL A 45 -27.69 -3.80 -32.03
C VAL A 45 -27.72 -3.83 -30.50
N LEU A 46 -26.55 -3.85 -29.86
CA LEU A 46 -26.47 -3.85 -28.39
C LEU A 46 -27.10 -2.59 -27.79
N LYS A 47 -26.87 -1.43 -28.43
CA LYS A 47 -27.46 -0.17 -28.00
C LYS A 47 -28.99 -0.17 -28.13
N GLU A 48 -29.53 -0.66 -29.24
CA GLU A 48 -30.99 -0.72 -29.43
C GLU A 48 -31.68 -1.63 -28.40
N ILE A 49 -31.06 -2.76 -28.06
CA ILE A 49 -31.57 -3.67 -27.02
C ILE A 49 -31.49 -2.98 -25.64
N LEU A 50 -30.38 -2.31 -25.35
CA LEU A 50 -30.21 -1.56 -24.10
C LEU A 50 -31.25 -0.43 -23.97
N ASP A 51 -31.48 0.32 -25.04
CA ASP A 51 -32.49 1.39 -25.09
C ASP A 51 -33.89 0.82 -24.85
N SER A 52 -34.21 -0.34 -25.45
CA SER A 52 -35.48 -1.05 -25.20
C SER A 52 -35.63 -1.50 -23.74
N MET A 53 -34.55 -2.00 -23.12
CA MET A 53 -34.52 -2.36 -21.69
C MET A 53 -34.75 -1.14 -20.80
N LEU A 54 -34.09 -0.03 -21.08
CA LEU A 54 -34.22 1.22 -20.34
C LEU A 54 -35.64 1.77 -20.42
N GLU A 55 -36.24 1.76 -21.62
CA GLU A 55 -37.63 2.20 -21.81
C GLU A 55 -38.60 1.30 -21.03
N CYS A 56 -38.42 -0.03 -21.06
CA CYS A 56 -39.20 -0.95 -20.24
C CYS A 56 -39.05 -0.65 -18.74
N GLY A 57 -37.83 -0.37 -18.26
CA GLY A 57 -37.59 -0.03 -16.85
C GLY A 57 -38.23 1.30 -16.43
N LYS A 58 -38.35 2.27 -17.33
CA LYS A 58 -38.97 3.58 -17.09
C LYS A 58 -40.50 3.52 -17.12
N THR A 59 -41.07 2.70 -18.00
CA THR A 59 -42.52 2.61 -18.23
C THR A 59 -43.19 1.51 -17.39
N ASN A 60 -42.52 0.38 -17.14
CA ASN A 60 -43.04 -0.77 -16.39
C ASN A 60 -41.92 -1.50 -15.64
N VAL A 61 -41.50 -0.94 -14.51
CA VAL A 61 -40.39 -1.46 -13.70
C VAL A 61 -40.64 -2.87 -13.14
N GLU A 62 -41.90 -3.25 -12.89
CA GLU A 62 -42.26 -4.59 -12.40
C GLU A 62 -41.95 -5.67 -13.44
N SER A 63 -42.34 -5.42 -14.70
CA SER A 63 -42.05 -6.32 -15.81
C SER A 63 -40.55 -6.41 -16.07
N TYR A 64 -39.85 -5.28 -16.01
CA TYR A 64 -38.39 -5.22 -16.09
C TYR A 64 -37.73 -6.11 -15.01
N ILE A 65 -38.12 -5.97 -13.74
CA ILE A 65 -37.60 -6.79 -12.63
C ILE A 65 -37.93 -8.27 -12.84
N ARG A 66 -39.14 -8.59 -13.35
CA ARG A 66 -39.53 -9.97 -13.68
C ARG A 66 -38.63 -10.57 -14.76
N PHE A 67 -38.34 -9.85 -15.84
CA PHE A 67 -37.45 -10.32 -16.90
C PHE A 67 -36.01 -10.48 -16.42
N TYR A 68 -35.53 -9.59 -15.56
CA TYR A 68 -34.20 -9.72 -14.96
C TYR A 68 -34.13 -10.95 -14.03
N ASN A 69 -35.13 -11.16 -13.17
CA ASN A 69 -35.23 -12.35 -12.32
C ASN A 69 -35.22 -13.65 -13.12
N TYR A 70 -35.98 -13.67 -14.22
CA TYR A 70 -36.00 -14.81 -15.13
C TYR A 70 -34.61 -15.04 -15.74
N SER A 71 -33.99 -14.00 -16.29
CA SER A 71 -32.66 -14.08 -16.91
C SER A 71 -31.60 -14.59 -15.92
N MET A 72 -31.69 -14.16 -14.65
CA MET A 72 -30.84 -14.63 -13.57
C MET A 72 -31.10 -16.09 -13.20
N LYS A 73 -32.37 -16.49 -13.08
CA LYS A 73 -32.76 -17.88 -12.76
C LYS A 73 -32.29 -18.88 -13.83
N HIS A 74 -32.34 -18.47 -15.09
CA HIS A 74 -32.01 -19.31 -16.23
C HIS A 74 -30.58 -19.09 -16.77
N SER A 75 -29.76 -18.32 -16.04
CA SER A 75 -28.35 -18.04 -16.39
C SER A 75 -28.15 -17.52 -17.83
N LEU A 76 -29.07 -16.66 -18.30
CA LEU A 76 -28.97 -15.99 -19.60
C LEU A 76 -27.88 -14.91 -19.54
N PHE A 77 -26.63 -15.30 -19.78
CA PHE A 77 -25.44 -14.50 -19.44
C PHE A 77 -25.41 -13.15 -20.17
N CYS A 78 -25.66 -13.14 -21.48
CA CYS A 78 -25.60 -11.92 -22.28
C CYS A 78 -26.68 -10.93 -21.85
N LEU A 79 -27.90 -11.43 -21.61
CA LEU A 79 -29.00 -10.63 -21.09
C LEU A 79 -28.72 -10.12 -19.67
N ASN A 80 -28.18 -10.94 -18.77
CA ASN A 80 -27.86 -10.52 -17.41
C ASN A 80 -26.82 -9.38 -17.40
N HIS A 81 -25.84 -9.41 -18.30
CA HIS A 81 -24.88 -8.32 -18.44
C HIS A 81 -25.53 -7.03 -18.97
N LEU A 82 -26.47 -7.13 -19.92
CA LEU A 82 -27.23 -5.97 -20.38
C LEU A 82 -28.17 -5.42 -19.30
N PHE A 83 -28.87 -6.29 -18.56
CA PHE A 83 -29.70 -5.91 -17.41
C PHE A 83 -28.88 -5.24 -16.30
N LEU A 84 -27.65 -5.71 -16.05
CA LEU A 84 -26.73 -5.05 -15.12
C LEU A 84 -26.45 -3.60 -15.57
N LYS A 85 -26.06 -3.42 -16.84
CA LYS A 85 -25.79 -2.09 -17.42
C LYS A 85 -27.01 -1.16 -17.33
N SER A 86 -28.18 -1.60 -17.81
CA SER A 86 -29.39 -0.77 -17.79
C SER A 86 -29.86 -0.47 -16.37
N SER A 87 -29.75 -1.41 -15.43
CA SER A 87 -30.19 -1.19 -14.04
C SER A 87 -29.37 -0.12 -13.34
N ILE A 88 -28.06 -0.05 -13.59
CA ILE A 88 -27.20 1.00 -13.03
C ILE A 88 -27.61 2.38 -13.54
N VAL A 89 -27.90 2.50 -14.85
CA VAL A 89 -28.42 3.74 -15.45
C VAL A 89 -29.78 4.11 -14.86
N LEU A 90 -30.69 3.15 -14.72
CA LEU A 90 -32.01 3.37 -14.13
C LEU A 90 -31.93 3.84 -12.67
N LEU A 91 -31.05 3.25 -11.84
CA LEU A 91 -30.85 3.70 -10.46
C LEU A 91 -30.43 5.17 -10.39
N HIS A 92 -29.51 5.57 -11.24
CA HIS A 92 -29.04 6.95 -11.31
C HIS A 92 -30.15 7.92 -11.78
N ASP A 93 -30.96 7.53 -12.77
CA ASP A 93 -32.12 8.31 -13.23
C ASP A 93 -33.20 8.45 -12.13
N PHE A 94 -33.47 7.39 -11.36
CA PHE A 94 -34.42 7.41 -10.25
C PHE A 94 -33.96 8.32 -9.11
N GLN A 95 -32.67 8.33 -8.79
CA GLN A 95 -32.11 9.22 -7.77
C GLN A 95 -32.28 10.70 -8.15
N LYS A 96 -32.13 11.05 -9.43
CA LYS A 96 -32.23 12.44 -9.90
C LYS A 96 -33.65 12.99 -9.95
N THR A 97 -34.63 12.13 -10.21
CA THR A 97 -35.99 12.59 -10.53
C THR A 97 -36.93 12.65 -9.33
N ASN A 98 -36.49 12.21 -8.13
CA ASN A 98 -37.30 12.14 -6.90
C ASN A 98 -38.67 11.46 -7.09
N LYS A 99 -38.85 10.72 -8.19
CA LYS A 99 -40.11 10.04 -8.50
C LYS A 99 -40.13 8.68 -7.84
N LEU A 100 -41.21 8.47 -7.09
CA LEU A 100 -41.83 7.23 -6.62
C LEU A 100 -41.60 6.89 -5.14
N ASP A 101 -42.38 5.91 -4.66
CA ASP A 101 -42.20 5.08 -3.46
C ASP A 101 -40.76 4.50 -3.34
N THR A 102 -39.75 5.36 -3.34
CA THR A 102 -38.43 5.15 -3.95
C THR A 102 -37.57 4.10 -3.26
N ASN A 103 -37.83 3.75 -2.01
CA ASN A 103 -36.98 2.79 -1.31
C ASN A 103 -37.12 1.36 -1.85
N THR A 104 -38.32 0.83 -2.02
CA THR A 104 -38.49 -0.61 -2.31
C THR A 104 -37.96 -1.00 -3.70
N THR A 105 -38.24 -0.19 -4.73
CA THR A 105 -37.79 -0.47 -6.10
C THR A 105 -36.30 -0.26 -6.26
N GLN A 106 -35.73 0.82 -5.71
CA GLN A 106 -34.28 1.06 -5.76
C GLN A 106 -33.50 0.00 -4.99
N ILE A 107 -33.94 -0.37 -3.78
CA ILE A 107 -33.34 -1.46 -3.00
C ILE A 107 -33.42 -2.78 -3.75
N THR A 108 -34.53 -3.05 -4.44
CA THR A 108 -34.69 -4.27 -5.25
C THR A 108 -33.71 -4.27 -6.42
N LEU A 109 -33.62 -3.19 -7.19
CA LEU A 109 -32.69 -3.09 -8.32
C LEU A 109 -31.23 -3.18 -7.86
N LEU A 110 -30.87 -2.48 -6.79
CA LEU A 110 -29.54 -2.55 -6.18
C LEU A 110 -29.21 -3.99 -5.75
N SER A 111 -30.13 -4.66 -5.07
CA SER A 111 -29.96 -6.07 -4.68
C SER A 111 -29.75 -6.99 -5.89
N LYS A 112 -30.38 -6.69 -7.04
CA LYS A 112 -30.20 -7.48 -8.28
C LYS A 112 -28.88 -7.19 -8.96
N ILE A 113 -28.43 -5.94 -8.97
CA ILE A 113 -27.10 -5.55 -9.45
C ILE A 113 -26.04 -6.32 -8.66
N ILE A 114 -26.10 -6.26 -7.32
CA ILE A 114 -25.14 -6.94 -6.44
C ILE A 114 -25.19 -8.45 -6.67
N ALA A 115 -26.39 -9.06 -6.67
CA ALA A 115 -26.52 -10.50 -6.88
C ALA A 115 -25.97 -10.95 -8.25
N THR A 116 -26.07 -10.13 -9.28
CA THR A 116 -25.55 -10.43 -10.62
C THR A 116 -24.03 -10.33 -10.65
N ILE A 117 -23.46 -9.27 -10.06
CA ILE A 117 -22.01 -9.10 -9.94
C ILE A 117 -21.40 -10.24 -9.14
N LEU A 118 -22.01 -10.63 -8.02
CA LEU A 118 -21.52 -11.74 -7.19
C LEU A 118 -21.67 -13.09 -7.89
N LYS A 119 -22.81 -13.36 -8.54
CA LYS A 119 -23.06 -14.65 -9.21
C LYS A 119 -22.08 -14.91 -10.37
N TYR A 120 -21.72 -13.87 -11.12
CA TYR A 120 -20.85 -13.98 -12.30
C TYR A 120 -19.46 -13.40 -12.08
N GLU A 121 -19.12 -13.04 -10.83
CA GLU A 121 -17.81 -12.51 -10.44
C GLU A 121 -17.33 -11.34 -11.32
N ILE A 122 -18.23 -10.40 -11.63
CA ILE A 122 -17.95 -9.29 -12.58
C ILE A 122 -17.17 -8.17 -11.86
N CYS A 123 -15.89 -8.41 -11.59
CA CYS A 123 -15.00 -7.52 -10.84
C CYS A 123 -14.92 -6.08 -11.40
N ASP A 124 -15.01 -5.91 -12.72
CA ASP A 124 -14.95 -4.60 -13.38
C ASP A 124 -16.08 -3.63 -12.98
N TYR A 125 -17.19 -4.15 -12.45
CA TYR A 125 -18.38 -3.38 -12.10
C TYR A 125 -18.45 -3.02 -10.61
N ILE A 126 -17.40 -3.28 -9.85
CA ILE A 126 -17.36 -2.95 -8.42
C ILE A 126 -16.03 -2.31 -8.04
N ASP A 127 -16.07 -1.22 -7.29
CA ASP A 127 -14.89 -0.45 -6.89
C ASP A 127 -15.14 0.21 -5.53
N ILE A 128 -14.08 0.62 -4.85
CA ILE A 128 -14.15 1.41 -3.61
C ILE A 128 -13.34 2.69 -3.77
N THR A 129 -13.80 3.80 -3.17
CA THR A 129 -12.99 5.02 -3.09
C THR A 129 -11.89 4.90 -2.05
N ASP A 130 -10.95 5.84 -2.14
CA ASP A 130 -9.93 5.98 -1.13
C ASP A 130 -10.48 6.48 0.22
N SER A 131 -11.71 7.02 0.28
CA SER A 131 -12.30 7.66 1.46
C SER A 131 -13.12 6.73 2.39
N PHE A 132 -13.04 5.41 2.28
CA PHE A 132 -13.72 4.39 3.14
C PHE A 132 -15.25 4.33 3.11
N GLU A 133 -15.95 5.37 2.66
CA GLU A 133 -17.40 5.48 2.91
C GLU A 133 -18.30 4.91 1.80
N THR A 134 -17.75 4.64 0.60
CA THR A 134 -18.57 4.37 -0.58
C THR A 134 -18.02 3.24 -1.45
N ILE A 135 -18.90 2.32 -1.80
CA ILE A 135 -18.71 1.32 -2.85
C ILE A 135 -19.39 1.83 -4.11
N TYR A 136 -18.72 1.68 -5.25
CA TYR A 136 -19.28 2.02 -6.55
C TYR A 136 -19.68 0.76 -7.28
N PHE A 137 -20.90 0.78 -7.82
CA PHE A 137 -21.40 -0.23 -8.74
C PHE A 137 -21.50 0.35 -10.15
N GLY A 138 -20.82 -0.28 -11.09
CA GLY A 138 -20.76 0.10 -12.50
C GLY A 138 -19.36 0.46 -13.00
N LYS A 139 -19.19 0.35 -14.33
CA LYS A 139 -17.93 0.60 -15.03
C LYS A 139 -17.86 2.05 -15.55
N ASP A 140 -18.71 2.35 -16.54
CA ASP A 140 -18.77 3.67 -17.19
C ASP A 140 -19.60 4.67 -16.38
N VAL A 141 -20.85 4.27 -16.07
CA VAL A 141 -21.71 4.97 -15.11
C VAL A 141 -21.53 4.29 -13.78
N ARG A 142 -21.07 5.02 -12.76
CA ARG A 142 -20.82 4.49 -11.42
C ARG A 142 -21.87 5.00 -10.45
N PHE A 143 -22.54 4.08 -9.77
CA PHE A 143 -23.53 4.40 -8.74
C PHE A 143 -22.91 4.23 -7.34
N PRO A 144 -22.78 5.31 -6.55
CA PRO A 144 -22.24 5.25 -5.20
C PRO A 144 -23.26 4.64 -4.23
N VAL A 145 -22.79 3.75 -3.36
CA VAL A 145 -23.59 3.03 -2.38
C VAL A 145 -22.84 2.97 -1.05
N SER A 146 -23.55 3.22 0.05
CA SER A 146 -22.97 3.10 1.39
C SER A 146 -22.88 1.62 1.79
N PHE A 147 -21.91 1.27 2.64
CA PHE A 147 -21.83 -0.08 3.21
C PHE A 147 -23.10 -0.49 3.98
N SER A 148 -23.80 0.47 4.60
CA SER A 148 -25.07 0.23 5.29
C SER A 148 -26.17 -0.29 4.35
N ASP A 149 -26.20 0.17 3.10
CA ASP A 149 -27.24 -0.21 2.13
C ASP A 149 -27.06 -1.65 1.62
N ILE A 150 -25.86 -2.21 1.77
CA ILE A 150 -25.51 -3.55 1.28
C ILE A 150 -25.23 -4.54 2.41
N LYS A 151 -25.65 -4.27 3.64
CA LYS A 151 -25.35 -5.10 4.82
C LYS A 151 -25.57 -6.61 4.61
N LYS A 152 -26.57 -6.99 3.81
CA LYS A 152 -26.86 -8.39 3.44
C LYS A 152 -25.75 -9.06 2.62
N TYR A 153 -25.07 -8.30 1.76
CA TYR A 153 -24.07 -8.76 0.79
C TYR A 153 -22.65 -8.26 1.10
N GLU A 154 -22.48 -7.57 2.24
CA GLU A 154 -21.26 -6.85 2.60
C GLU A 154 -20.03 -7.75 2.56
N LEU A 155 -20.12 -8.95 3.14
CA LEU A 155 -19.01 -9.90 3.20
C LEU A 155 -18.62 -10.40 1.80
N GLU A 156 -19.60 -10.80 1.00
CA GLU A 156 -19.37 -11.32 -0.35
C GLU A 156 -18.79 -10.23 -1.28
N VAL A 157 -19.28 -9.00 -1.14
CA VAL A 157 -18.73 -7.83 -1.86
C VAL A 157 -17.27 -7.58 -1.47
N LEU A 158 -16.94 -7.63 -0.17
CA LEU A 158 -15.57 -7.47 0.31
C LEU A 158 -14.66 -8.60 -0.18
N CYS A 159 -15.13 -9.85 -0.17
CA CYS A 159 -14.37 -10.99 -0.71
C CYS A 159 -14.09 -10.84 -2.21
N LEU A 160 -15.08 -10.38 -3.00
CA LEU A 160 -14.91 -10.15 -4.43
C LEU A 160 -13.91 -9.01 -4.69
N LEU A 161 -14.04 -7.89 -3.98
CA LEU A 161 -13.11 -6.77 -4.07
C LEU A 161 -11.68 -7.15 -3.67
N ARG A 162 -11.52 -7.93 -2.59
CA ARG A 162 -10.21 -8.47 -2.19
C ARG A 162 -9.60 -9.27 -3.34
N SER A 163 -10.35 -10.23 -3.90
CA SER A 163 -9.88 -11.08 -5.00
C SER A 163 -9.47 -10.25 -6.21
N LYS A 164 -10.25 -9.23 -6.55
CA LYS A 164 -9.93 -8.26 -7.62
C LYS A 164 -8.59 -7.55 -7.40
N TYR A 165 -8.36 -6.97 -6.23
CA TYR A 165 -7.12 -6.21 -5.99
C TYR A 165 -5.91 -7.11 -5.77
N THR A 166 -6.10 -8.31 -5.20
CA THR A 166 -5.07 -9.34 -5.18
C THR A 166 -4.62 -9.63 -6.62
N GLN A 167 -5.55 -9.97 -7.51
CA GLN A 167 -5.23 -10.24 -8.93
C GLN A 167 -4.50 -9.07 -9.60
N TYR A 168 -4.91 -7.82 -9.38
CA TYR A 168 -4.18 -6.69 -9.94
C TYR A 168 -2.75 -6.56 -9.41
N ILE A 169 -2.50 -6.87 -8.14
CA ILE A 169 -1.17 -6.76 -7.56
C ILE A 169 -0.27 -7.93 -7.99
N ILE A 170 -0.74 -9.17 -7.94
CA ILE A 170 0.12 -10.36 -8.15
C ILE A 170 0.00 -11.00 -9.54
N ASP A 171 -1.13 -10.83 -10.24
CA ASP A 171 -1.44 -11.53 -11.50
C ASP A 171 -1.52 -10.57 -12.70
N SER A 172 -1.16 -9.29 -12.53
CA SER A 172 -1.18 -8.32 -13.63
C SER A 172 -0.09 -8.62 -14.66
N ASP A 173 -0.51 -8.86 -15.91
CA ASP A 173 0.41 -8.95 -17.07
C ASP A 173 1.20 -7.65 -17.33
N GLN A 174 0.77 -6.54 -16.74
CA GLN A 174 1.43 -5.25 -16.82
C GLN A 174 2.15 -4.93 -15.51
N VAL A 175 3.38 -4.44 -15.63
CA VAL A 175 4.12 -3.88 -14.49
C VAL A 175 3.37 -2.65 -13.98
N LEU A 176 2.84 -2.74 -12.76
CA LEU A 176 2.15 -1.63 -12.11
C LEU A 176 3.16 -0.51 -11.82
N ASP A 177 2.78 0.74 -12.12
CA ASP A 177 3.56 1.90 -11.73
C ASP A 177 3.33 2.26 -10.24
N THR A 178 4.15 3.19 -9.71
CA THR A 178 4.07 3.60 -8.30
C THR A 178 2.66 4.06 -7.89
N PRO A 179 2.00 4.99 -8.62
CA PRO A 179 0.64 5.41 -8.26
C PRO A 179 -0.37 4.27 -8.25
N GLU A 180 -0.34 3.38 -9.25
CA GLU A 180 -1.28 2.26 -9.33
C GLU A 180 -1.06 1.25 -8.22
N LEU A 181 0.20 0.91 -7.96
CA LEU A 181 0.58 -0.02 -6.89
C LEU A 181 0.13 0.50 -5.53
N ILE A 182 0.46 1.76 -5.19
CA ILE A 182 0.02 2.40 -3.93
C ILE A 182 -1.51 2.40 -3.84
N ARG A 183 -2.21 2.76 -4.92
CA ARG A 183 -3.68 2.79 -4.95
C ARG A 183 -4.27 1.41 -4.67
N PHE A 184 -3.79 0.37 -5.33
CA PHE A 184 -4.33 -0.98 -5.16
C PHE A 184 -3.99 -1.58 -3.79
N ILE A 185 -2.76 -1.40 -3.30
CA ILE A 185 -2.38 -1.80 -1.93
C ILE A 185 -3.25 -1.06 -0.91
N GLY A 186 -3.41 0.24 -1.07
CA GLY A 186 -4.26 1.06 -0.20
C GLY A 186 -5.71 0.56 -0.17
N LYS A 187 -6.29 0.19 -1.31
CA LYS A 187 -7.64 -0.40 -1.36
C LYS A 187 -7.71 -1.78 -0.71
N LEU A 188 -6.73 -2.64 -0.98
CA LEU A 188 -6.65 -3.97 -0.41
C LEU A 188 -6.52 -3.94 1.12
N ASN A 189 -5.66 -3.08 1.65
CA ASN A 189 -5.49 -2.84 3.08
C ASN A 189 -6.82 -2.44 3.75
N LYS A 190 -7.62 -1.59 3.10
CA LYS A 190 -8.95 -1.20 3.59
C LYS A 190 -9.91 -2.38 3.66
N ILE A 191 -9.93 -3.20 2.62
CA ILE A 191 -10.78 -4.39 2.56
C ILE A 191 -10.39 -5.40 3.64
N HIS A 192 -9.08 -5.61 3.85
CA HIS A 192 -8.59 -6.47 4.92
C HIS A 192 -9.03 -5.99 6.30
N ASN A 193 -8.92 -4.69 6.59
CA ASN A 193 -9.44 -4.11 7.84
C ASN A 193 -10.94 -4.38 8.04
N LEU A 194 -11.75 -4.19 7.00
CA LEU A 194 -13.19 -4.46 7.05
C LEU A 194 -13.50 -5.95 7.22
N LEU A 195 -12.76 -6.83 6.54
CA LEU A 195 -12.91 -8.27 6.66
C LEU A 195 -12.48 -8.80 8.04
N ALA A 196 -11.40 -8.27 8.62
CA ALA A 196 -10.90 -8.66 9.94
C ALA A 196 -11.98 -8.50 11.01
N LEU A 197 -12.63 -7.33 11.04
CA LEU A 197 -13.75 -7.02 11.95
C LEU A 197 -14.95 -7.95 11.78
N LYS A 198 -15.14 -8.55 10.60
CA LYS A 198 -16.37 -9.28 10.23
C LYS A 198 -16.21 -10.81 10.24
N LYS A 199 -15.05 -11.32 9.82
CA LYS A 199 -14.82 -12.75 9.56
C LYS A 199 -13.92 -13.41 10.60
N TYR A 200 -12.96 -12.68 11.18
CA TYR A 200 -11.89 -13.27 11.98
C TYR A 200 -11.97 -12.92 13.48
N THR A 201 -12.93 -12.09 13.90
CA THR A 201 -13.12 -11.61 15.30
C THR A 201 -11.90 -10.92 15.92
N SER A 202 -10.89 -10.60 15.11
CA SER A 202 -9.60 -10.03 15.49
C SER A 202 -9.36 -8.72 14.74
N GLN A 203 -8.49 -7.87 15.28
CA GLN A 203 -8.03 -6.69 14.55
C GLN A 203 -7.02 -7.12 13.48
N LEU A 204 -6.81 -6.30 12.46
CA LEU A 204 -5.83 -6.63 11.43
C LEU A 204 -4.41 -6.74 12.00
N ASP A 205 -4.10 -5.96 13.03
CA ASP A 205 -2.83 -6.04 13.76
C ASP A 205 -2.58 -7.42 14.38
N ASP A 206 -3.62 -8.24 14.60
CA ASP A 206 -3.48 -9.62 15.06
C ASP A 206 -3.07 -10.61 13.96
N ILE A 207 -3.06 -10.18 12.69
CA ILE A 207 -2.64 -11.00 11.55
C ILE A 207 -1.38 -10.48 10.86
N VAL A 208 -0.93 -9.26 11.16
CA VAL A 208 0.34 -8.74 10.66
C VAL A 208 1.51 -9.37 11.42
N TYR A 209 2.68 -9.46 10.78
CA TYR A 209 3.87 -10.06 11.36
C TYR A 209 4.22 -9.45 12.72
N SER A 210 4.22 -10.30 13.75
CA SER A 210 4.68 -10.02 15.10
C SER A 210 4.91 -11.35 15.82
N ASP A 211 5.67 -11.35 16.93
CA ASP A 211 5.83 -12.55 17.75
C ASP A 211 4.48 -13.13 18.21
N LYS A 212 3.53 -12.25 18.55
CA LYS A 212 2.17 -12.65 18.94
C LYS A 212 1.42 -13.32 17.78
N SER A 213 1.47 -12.75 16.58
CA SER A 213 0.71 -13.25 15.43
C SER A 213 1.29 -14.56 14.90
N LYS A 214 2.63 -14.68 14.87
CA LYS A 214 3.34 -15.92 14.53
C LYS A 214 2.91 -17.09 15.42
N GLU A 215 2.93 -16.90 16.73
CA GLU A 215 2.53 -17.92 17.68
C GLU A 215 1.02 -18.23 17.62
N ASN A 216 0.19 -17.19 17.42
CA ASN A 216 -1.26 -17.37 17.35
C ASN A 216 -1.70 -18.16 16.11
N LEU A 217 -1.17 -17.82 14.93
CA LEU A 217 -1.60 -18.39 13.65
C LEU A 217 -0.84 -19.66 13.28
N PHE A 218 0.47 -19.70 13.52
CA PHE A 218 1.35 -20.77 13.03
C PHE A 218 2.01 -21.62 14.13
N LYS A 219 1.86 -21.25 15.41
CA LYS A 219 2.40 -21.99 16.56
C LYS A 219 3.93 -22.18 16.47
N THR A 220 4.62 -21.16 15.98
CA THR A 220 6.07 -21.14 15.81
C THR A 220 6.60 -19.71 15.91
N ASP A 221 7.80 -19.55 16.44
CA ASP A 221 8.54 -18.29 16.40
C ASP A 221 9.53 -18.21 15.23
N ASP A 222 9.76 -19.34 14.54
CA ASP A 222 10.81 -19.56 13.53
C ASP A 222 10.28 -19.38 12.10
N ILE A 223 9.70 -18.21 11.81
CA ILE A 223 9.28 -17.83 10.46
C ILE A 223 9.79 -16.43 10.13
N SER A 224 10.41 -16.27 8.96
CA SER A 224 10.91 -14.96 8.50
C SER A 224 9.72 -14.02 8.19
N PRO A 225 9.92 -12.68 8.20
CA PRO A 225 8.86 -11.74 7.86
C PRO A 225 8.22 -11.98 6.48
N ASN A 226 9.04 -12.29 5.47
CA ASN A 226 8.55 -12.55 4.12
C ASN A 226 7.87 -13.91 3.99
N ASP A 227 8.40 -14.96 4.63
CA ASP A 227 7.77 -16.28 4.62
C ASP A 227 6.45 -16.27 5.40
N TYR A 228 6.34 -15.44 6.44
CA TYR A 228 5.10 -15.23 7.16
C TYR A 228 4.01 -14.64 6.27
N ASP A 229 4.30 -13.57 5.52
CA ASP A 229 3.32 -12.96 4.62
C ASP A 229 2.84 -13.96 3.56
N LYS A 230 3.76 -14.80 3.06
CA LYS A 230 3.42 -15.89 2.15
C LYS A 230 2.55 -16.95 2.82
N ALA A 231 2.89 -17.38 4.03
CA ALA A 231 2.10 -18.35 4.78
C ALA A 231 0.69 -17.82 5.10
N VAL A 232 0.56 -16.53 5.42
CA VAL A 232 -0.74 -15.87 5.63
C VAL A 232 -1.57 -15.89 4.35
N TYR A 233 -0.95 -15.57 3.22
CA TYR A 233 -1.63 -15.65 1.92
C TYR A 233 -2.06 -17.08 1.59
N ASP A 234 -1.16 -18.06 1.69
CA ASP A 234 -1.42 -19.45 1.33
C ASP A 234 -2.50 -20.11 2.21
N ASN A 235 -2.59 -19.76 3.50
CA ASN A 235 -3.53 -20.38 4.44
C ASN A 235 -4.85 -19.62 4.61
N TYR A 236 -4.85 -18.29 4.46
CA TYR A 236 -6.00 -17.44 4.77
C TYR A 236 -6.48 -16.60 3.59
N ASP A 237 -5.77 -16.62 2.46
CA ASP A 237 -6.05 -15.81 1.27
C ASP A 237 -6.09 -14.32 1.62
N ILE A 238 -5.10 -13.89 2.40
CA ILE A 238 -4.89 -12.50 2.82
C ILE A 238 -3.51 -12.07 2.31
N LEU A 239 -3.51 -11.16 1.33
CA LEU A 239 -2.27 -10.67 0.72
C LEU A 239 -1.72 -9.48 1.54
N LEU A 240 -0.77 -9.75 2.44
CA LEU A 240 -0.08 -8.71 3.19
C LEU A 240 1.01 -8.08 2.33
N PHE A 241 0.83 -6.80 1.97
CA PHE A 241 1.72 -6.11 1.04
C PHE A 241 2.31 -4.83 1.66
N PRO A 242 3.62 -4.57 1.49
CA PRO A 242 4.26 -3.35 2.00
C PRO A 242 3.83 -2.13 1.18
N MET A 243 3.88 -0.93 1.76
CA MET A 243 3.55 0.31 1.07
C MET A 243 4.50 1.41 1.52
N ILE A 244 5.29 1.93 0.59
CA ILE A 244 6.12 3.11 0.79
C ILE A 244 5.41 4.29 0.11
N ASN A 245 5.39 5.44 0.75
CA ASN A 245 4.82 6.68 0.21
C ASN A 245 5.93 7.72 -0.08
N ASP A 246 5.55 8.86 -0.68
CA ASP A 246 6.48 9.95 -1.03
C ASP A 246 7.00 10.75 0.20
N ASP A 247 6.65 10.36 1.44
CA ASP A 247 7.16 10.98 2.67
C ASP A 247 8.58 10.49 3.04
N ILE A 248 9.48 10.48 2.06
CA ILE A 248 10.90 10.17 2.26
C ILE A 248 11.57 11.40 2.84
N ARG A 249 12.10 11.28 4.06
CA ARG A 249 12.72 12.36 4.83
C ARG A 249 14.23 12.32 4.68
N LEU A 250 14.84 13.48 4.47
CA LEU A 250 16.29 13.64 4.47
C LEU A 250 16.62 14.77 5.44
N LYS A 251 17.11 14.47 6.64
CA LYS A 251 17.42 15.47 7.67
C LYS A 251 18.65 15.07 8.46
N ASN A 252 19.53 16.02 8.80
CA ASN A 252 20.76 15.75 9.57
C ASN A 252 21.62 14.63 8.94
N ASN A 253 21.74 14.62 7.60
CA ASN A 253 22.38 13.55 6.81
C ASN A 253 21.73 12.16 6.94
N LYS A 254 20.56 12.05 7.56
CA LYS A 254 19.80 10.81 7.70
C LYS A 254 18.72 10.76 6.64
N ILE A 255 18.57 9.61 5.99
CA ILE A 255 17.39 9.27 5.21
C ILE A 255 16.47 8.40 6.04
N SER A 256 15.17 8.69 6.03
CA SER A 256 14.17 7.81 6.62
C SER A 256 12.87 7.74 5.82
N PHE A 257 12.20 6.61 5.93
CA PHE A 257 10.89 6.34 5.32
C PHE A 257 10.18 5.22 6.08
N LEU A 258 8.84 5.25 6.05
CA LEU A 258 7.98 4.29 6.77
C LEU A 258 7.41 3.24 5.81
N ASN A 259 7.18 2.03 6.33
CA ASN A 259 6.28 1.07 5.71
C ASN A 259 4.86 1.25 6.26
N GLU A 260 4.01 1.89 5.47
CA GLU A 260 2.58 2.10 5.77
C GLU A 260 1.70 0.92 5.34
N GLY A 261 2.29 -0.10 4.70
CA GLY A 261 1.58 -1.31 4.28
C GLY A 261 1.57 -2.37 5.38
N PHE A 262 0.77 -3.43 5.19
CA PHE A 262 0.66 -4.53 6.15
C PHE A 262 1.63 -5.68 5.92
N GLY A 263 2.29 -5.71 4.76
CA GLY A 263 3.34 -6.68 4.45
C GLY A 263 4.71 -6.16 4.80
N ASN A 264 5.66 -7.07 4.90
CA ASN A 264 7.06 -6.81 5.18
C ASN A 264 7.90 -6.74 3.91
N ILE A 265 9.08 -6.15 3.99
CA ILE A 265 10.13 -6.21 2.98
C ILE A 265 11.35 -6.86 3.61
N GLU A 266 11.90 -7.87 2.96
CA GLU A 266 13.18 -8.46 3.31
C GLU A 266 14.12 -8.39 2.11
N TYR A 267 15.35 -7.92 2.33
CA TYR A 267 16.38 -7.76 1.29
C TYR A 267 15.96 -6.87 0.10
N GLY A 268 15.11 -5.87 0.35
CA GLY A 268 14.81 -4.82 -0.62
C GLY A 268 16.05 -3.98 -0.93
N THR A 269 16.04 -3.27 -2.05
CA THR A 269 17.08 -2.34 -2.45
C THR A 269 16.51 -0.95 -2.55
N PHE A 270 17.05 -0.03 -1.75
CA PHE A 270 16.74 1.38 -1.85
C PHE A 270 17.88 2.11 -2.55
N SER A 271 17.57 2.96 -3.52
CA SER A 271 18.57 3.76 -4.22
C SER A 271 18.10 5.19 -4.50
N ILE A 272 19.07 6.11 -4.53
CA ILE A 272 18.88 7.49 -4.97
C ILE A 272 19.68 7.65 -6.26
N SER A 273 19.01 8.04 -7.33
CA SER A 273 19.62 8.24 -8.64
C SER A 273 19.21 9.58 -9.25
N SER A 274 20.00 10.08 -10.19
CA SER A 274 19.60 11.15 -11.09
C SER A 274 20.12 10.83 -12.48
N GLU A 275 19.25 10.93 -13.49
CA GLU A 275 19.58 10.46 -14.83
C GLU A 275 20.04 8.99 -14.76
N ASP A 276 21.20 8.65 -15.32
CA ASP A 276 21.75 7.28 -15.30
C ASP A 276 22.73 7.03 -14.14
N ASN A 277 22.88 7.98 -13.22
CA ASN A 277 23.86 7.90 -12.12
C ASN A 277 23.20 7.51 -10.80
N ILE A 278 23.69 6.44 -10.17
CA ILE A 278 23.30 6.01 -8.83
C ILE A 278 24.22 6.69 -7.80
N HIS A 279 23.63 7.51 -6.93
CA HIS A 279 24.35 8.24 -5.88
C HIS A 279 24.42 7.48 -4.57
N PHE A 280 23.35 6.73 -4.27
CA PHE A 280 23.20 5.94 -3.07
C PHE A 280 22.49 4.63 -3.42
N LYS A 281 22.94 3.53 -2.81
CA LYS A 281 22.29 2.23 -2.94
C LYS A 281 22.54 1.44 -1.66
N GLN A 282 21.48 0.95 -1.07
CA GLN A 282 21.54 0.20 0.18
C GLN A 282 20.49 -0.91 0.18
N THR A 283 20.86 -2.06 0.72
CA THR A 283 19.89 -3.13 1.01
C THR A 283 19.18 -2.83 2.32
N PHE A 284 17.86 -3.01 2.35
CA PHE A 284 17.03 -2.76 3.51
C PHE A 284 16.03 -3.90 3.74
N SER A 285 15.68 -4.10 5.00
CA SER A 285 14.51 -4.88 5.41
C SER A 285 13.65 -3.96 6.26
N LEU A 286 12.33 -4.06 6.11
CA LEU A 286 11.38 -3.18 6.77
C LEU A 286 10.11 -3.94 7.09
N GLU A 287 9.82 -4.09 8.38
CA GLU A 287 8.61 -4.73 8.86
C GLU A 287 7.41 -3.76 8.77
N HIS A 288 6.20 -4.27 8.97
CA HIS A 288 5.02 -3.44 9.06
C HIS A 288 5.15 -2.36 10.15
N SER A 289 4.75 -1.12 9.84
CA SER A 289 4.79 0.03 10.75
C SER A 289 6.18 0.40 11.26
N ASP A 290 7.23 -0.21 10.71
CA ASP A 290 8.61 0.12 11.05
C ASP A 290 9.15 1.25 10.16
N GLU A 291 10.14 1.98 10.68
CA GLU A 291 10.81 3.08 9.98
C GLU A 291 12.22 2.65 9.59
N PHE A 292 12.53 2.71 8.29
CA PHE A 292 13.90 2.56 7.84
C PHE A 292 14.66 3.85 8.10
N GLU A 293 15.88 3.72 8.60
CA GLU A 293 16.74 4.84 8.91
C GLU A 293 18.19 4.53 8.51
N ASP A 294 18.80 5.40 7.71
CA ASP A 294 20.21 5.29 7.36
C ASP A 294 20.90 6.65 7.25
N TYR A 295 22.21 6.68 7.48
CA TYR A 295 23.02 7.89 7.37
C TYR A 295 23.75 7.91 6.01
N LEU A 296 23.62 9.03 5.32
CA LEU A 296 24.36 9.31 4.11
C LEU A 296 25.82 9.64 4.46
N SER A 297 26.75 8.90 3.87
CA SER A 297 28.18 9.21 3.97
C SER A 297 28.47 10.63 3.44
N ASN A 298 29.56 11.25 3.92
CA ASN A 298 29.98 12.55 3.42
C ASN A 298 30.22 12.56 1.90
N GLU A 299 30.70 11.46 1.35
CA GLU A 299 30.90 11.30 -0.09
C GLU A 299 29.56 11.34 -0.84
N THR A 300 28.57 10.54 -0.42
CA THR A 300 27.23 10.51 -1.01
C THR A 300 26.54 11.86 -0.88
N LYS A 301 26.66 12.49 0.30
CA LYS A 301 26.14 13.84 0.53
C LYS A 301 26.71 14.84 -0.46
N ASN A 302 28.03 14.88 -0.61
CA ASN A 302 28.69 15.82 -1.51
C ASN A 302 28.29 15.57 -2.97
N LYS A 303 28.12 14.30 -3.39
CA LYS A 303 27.56 13.94 -4.70
C LYS A 303 26.18 14.56 -4.89
N ILE A 304 25.25 14.35 -3.95
CA ILE A 304 23.89 14.89 -4.03
C ILE A 304 23.89 16.44 -4.06
N LEU A 305 24.70 17.09 -3.21
CA LEU A 305 24.78 18.55 -3.14
C LEU A 305 25.34 19.18 -4.44
N SER A 306 26.12 18.43 -5.22
CA SER A 306 26.70 18.89 -6.49
C SER A 306 25.74 18.83 -7.69
N ILE A 307 24.62 18.11 -7.59
CA ILE A 307 23.62 17.96 -8.66
C ILE A 307 22.92 19.30 -8.90
N ASP A 308 22.67 19.71 -10.14
CA ASP A 308 21.92 20.94 -10.43
C ASP A 308 20.49 20.91 -9.85
N ASP A 309 20.04 22.03 -9.25
CA ASP A 309 18.77 22.10 -8.51
C ASP A 309 17.55 21.73 -9.36
N SER A 310 17.62 21.94 -10.68
CA SER A 310 16.54 21.66 -11.62
C SER A 310 16.43 20.19 -12.03
N VAL A 311 17.43 19.36 -11.73
CA VAL A 311 17.46 17.93 -12.08
C VAL A 311 16.47 17.15 -11.22
N ASN A 312 15.80 16.16 -11.82
CA ASN A 312 14.96 15.22 -11.08
C ASN A 312 15.83 14.12 -10.47
N MET A 313 15.70 13.92 -9.17
CA MET A 313 16.25 12.79 -8.44
C MET A 313 15.15 11.76 -8.21
N GLN A 314 15.46 10.50 -8.49
CA GLN A 314 14.58 9.37 -8.25
C GLN A 314 15.00 8.63 -6.99
N PHE A 315 14.01 8.37 -6.13
CA PHE A 315 14.09 7.51 -4.97
C PHE A 315 13.41 6.19 -5.34
N VAL A 316 14.20 5.14 -5.51
CA VAL A 316 13.75 3.86 -6.07
C VAL A 316 13.86 2.78 -4.99
N PHE A 317 12.75 2.07 -4.78
CA PHE A 317 12.61 0.98 -3.83
C PHE A 317 12.25 -0.29 -4.59
N ASP A 318 13.24 -1.15 -4.80
CA ASP A 318 13.08 -2.45 -5.47
C ASP A 318 12.92 -3.56 -4.42
N PHE A 319 11.95 -4.46 -4.61
CA PHE A 319 11.77 -5.61 -3.73
C PHE A 319 11.03 -6.75 -4.45
N SER A 320 11.23 -7.97 -3.98
CA SER A 320 10.55 -9.15 -4.51
C SER A 320 9.57 -9.69 -3.48
N LYS A 321 8.34 -10.04 -3.91
CA LYS A 321 7.32 -10.64 -3.05
C LYS A 321 6.35 -11.49 -3.86
N PHE A 322 5.81 -12.56 -3.26
CA PHE A 322 4.81 -13.42 -3.93
C PHE A 322 5.22 -13.89 -5.35
N GLY A 323 6.53 -14.09 -5.60
CA GLY A 323 7.05 -14.54 -6.89
C GLY A 323 7.26 -13.45 -7.95
N ASN A 324 6.99 -12.19 -7.62
CA ASN A 324 7.14 -11.05 -8.54
C ASN A 324 8.09 -9.98 -7.98
N ASP A 325 8.65 -9.17 -8.87
CA ASP A 325 9.45 -7.99 -8.54
C ASP A 325 8.60 -6.72 -8.64
N TYR A 326 8.71 -5.86 -7.63
CA TYR A 326 7.99 -4.61 -7.52
C TYR A 326 8.94 -3.45 -7.33
N LYS A 327 8.47 -2.26 -7.71
CA LYS A 327 9.24 -1.04 -7.61
C LYS A 327 8.36 0.13 -7.20
N PHE A 328 8.75 0.86 -6.15
CA PHE A 328 8.25 2.21 -5.90
C PHE A 328 9.29 3.22 -6.39
N ILE A 329 8.84 4.22 -7.15
CA ILE A 329 9.65 5.32 -7.67
C ILE A 329 9.00 6.64 -7.27
N PHE A 330 9.74 7.46 -6.55
CA PHE A 330 9.36 8.84 -6.22
C PHE A 330 10.36 9.82 -6.80
N SER A 331 9.86 10.89 -7.42
CA SER A 331 10.70 11.88 -8.10
C SER A 331 10.63 13.22 -7.39
N LYS A 332 11.77 13.72 -6.90
CA LYS A 332 11.89 15.05 -6.29
C LYS A 332 12.96 15.86 -7.02
N LYS A 333 12.76 17.17 -7.16
CA LYS A 333 13.80 18.07 -7.70
C LYS A 333 14.99 18.09 -6.74
N ALA A 334 16.22 18.07 -7.27
CA ALA A 334 17.43 18.10 -6.47
C ALA A 334 17.45 19.31 -5.51
N GLY A 335 16.99 20.48 -5.95
CA GLY A 335 16.86 21.66 -5.09
C GLY A 335 16.05 21.39 -3.82
N LYS A 336 14.90 20.71 -3.94
CA LYS A 336 14.08 20.30 -2.78
C LYS A 336 14.80 19.30 -1.89
N VAL A 337 15.52 18.34 -2.48
CA VAL A 337 16.30 17.36 -1.71
C VAL A 337 17.38 18.06 -0.90
N LYS A 338 18.08 19.03 -1.48
CA LYS A 338 19.09 19.83 -0.78
C LYS A 338 18.51 20.67 0.35
N GLU A 339 17.34 21.30 0.13
CA GLU A 339 16.61 22.03 1.18
C GLU A 339 16.28 21.11 2.37
N MET A 340 15.80 19.89 2.11
CA MET A 340 15.55 18.90 3.15
C MET A 340 16.83 18.60 3.95
N MET A 341 17.94 18.36 3.25
CA MET A 341 19.24 18.06 3.88
C MET A 341 19.82 19.23 4.71
N ASN A 342 19.54 20.48 4.32
CA ASN A 342 20.11 21.68 4.93
C ASN A 342 19.27 22.28 6.06
N ASN A 343 18.02 21.84 6.24
CA ASN A 343 17.13 22.29 7.32
C ASN A 343 17.58 21.73 8.68
N ASN A 344 18.68 22.28 9.19
CA ASN A 344 19.10 22.20 10.58
C ASN A 344 18.31 23.26 11.37
N GLU A 345 17.26 22.80 12.06
CA GLU A 345 16.49 23.50 13.10
C GLU A 345 16.11 24.97 12.87
N GLN A 346 14.85 25.19 12.45
CA GLN A 346 14.04 26.31 12.94
C GLN A 346 12.55 26.03 12.66
N ASN A 347 11.76 25.90 13.73
CA ASN A 347 10.29 25.94 13.77
C ASN A 347 9.51 24.99 12.85
N ASN A 348 9.02 23.91 13.45
CA ASN A 348 7.64 23.38 13.33
C ASN A 348 7.58 22.27 14.40
N GLY A 349 7.06 22.51 15.61
CA GLY A 349 5.64 22.83 15.74
C GLY A 349 4.90 21.71 15.04
N ILE A 350 4.43 20.73 15.82
CA ILE A 350 3.47 19.73 15.39
C ILE A 350 2.38 20.46 14.59
N ASN A 351 2.48 20.45 13.25
CA ASN A 351 1.39 20.83 12.37
C ASN A 351 0.62 19.56 12.13
N VAL A 352 -0.17 19.18 13.15
CA VAL A 352 -1.35 18.36 12.90
C VAL A 352 -2.29 19.24 12.09
N THR A 353 -2.32 19.04 10.78
CA THR A 353 -3.48 19.44 9.99
C THR A 353 -4.65 18.57 10.45
N PHE A 354 -5.43 19.09 11.39
CA PHE A 354 -6.79 18.64 11.65
C PHE A 354 -7.68 19.14 10.51
N ASN A 355 -8.17 18.21 9.70
CA ASN A 355 -9.35 18.31 8.85
C ASN A 355 -9.79 16.87 8.59
N GLY A 356 -10.83 16.27 9.16
CA GLY A 356 -11.84 16.70 10.11
C GLY A 356 -12.94 15.63 10.08
N ASN A 357 -13.03 14.76 11.09
CA ASN A 357 -14.17 14.64 12.02
C ASN A 357 -13.89 13.52 13.04
N PRO A 358 -14.28 13.68 14.31
CA PRO A 358 -13.81 12.84 15.41
C PRO A 358 -14.80 11.72 15.73
N SER A 359 -14.32 10.48 15.80
CA SER A 359 -14.94 9.44 16.63
C SER A 359 -13.95 8.31 16.89
N PHE A 360 -12.98 8.55 17.76
CA PHE A 360 -12.29 7.48 18.49
C PHE A 360 -12.09 7.96 19.92
N GLU A 361 -13.11 7.71 20.75
CA GLU A 361 -12.93 7.72 22.19
C GLU A 361 -12.03 6.54 22.58
N ASN A 362 -10.88 6.88 23.14
CA ASN A 362 -10.09 6.09 24.08
C ASN A 362 -9.72 4.66 23.66
N SER A 363 -8.57 4.53 22.98
CA SER A 363 -7.67 3.41 23.23
C SER A 363 -6.28 3.94 23.56
N PRO A 364 -5.72 3.62 24.74
CA PRO A 364 -4.40 4.09 25.13
C PRO A 364 -3.36 3.44 24.21
N LEU A 365 -2.49 4.28 23.62
CA LEU A 365 -1.22 3.86 23.03
C LEU A 365 -0.42 3.10 24.10
N MET A 366 -0.54 1.78 24.10
CA MET A 366 0.43 0.89 24.72
C MET A 366 1.61 0.83 23.77
N ILE A 367 2.58 1.70 24.01
CA ILE A 367 3.92 1.61 23.43
C ILE A 367 4.47 0.25 23.87
N GLY A 368 4.49 -0.71 22.96
CA GLY A 368 5.10 -2.01 23.16
C GLY A 368 6.59 -1.83 23.40
N ASN A 369 7.00 -1.85 24.67
CA ASN A 369 8.39 -2.04 25.07
C ASN A 369 8.85 -3.42 24.61
N ASN A 370 9.33 -3.52 23.37
CA ASN A 370 10.22 -4.58 22.90
C ASN A 370 10.98 -4.15 21.63
N GLN A 371 11.31 -2.86 21.50
CA GLN A 371 12.43 -2.47 20.64
C GLN A 371 13.69 -3.08 21.22
N LYS A 372 14.15 -4.19 20.65
CA LYS A 372 15.58 -4.50 20.65
C LYS A 372 16.24 -3.31 19.96
N MET A 373 16.71 -2.34 20.74
CA MET A 373 17.56 -1.26 20.24
C MET A 373 18.77 -1.93 19.57
N LYS A 374 18.72 -2.10 18.25
CA LYS A 374 19.93 -2.20 17.43
C LYS A 374 20.59 -0.82 17.57
N PHE A 375 21.50 -0.72 18.53
CA PHE A 375 22.27 0.51 18.74
C PHE A 375 22.92 0.89 17.42
N ASN A 376 22.64 2.08 16.93
CA ASN A 376 23.19 2.55 15.67
C ASN A 376 24.67 2.91 15.90
N ILE A 377 25.56 1.99 15.54
CA ILE A 377 27.02 2.05 15.77
C ILE A 377 27.74 2.92 14.71
N VAL A 378 27.05 3.29 13.63
CA VAL A 378 27.60 4.06 12.51
C VAL A 378 28.17 5.43 12.92
N PRO A 379 27.52 6.25 13.78
CA PRO A 379 28.09 7.52 14.24
C PRO A 379 29.40 7.33 15.01
N LEU A 380 29.52 6.24 15.79
CA LEU A 380 30.77 5.93 16.51
C LEU A 380 31.89 5.61 15.54
N LYS A 381 31.61 4.76 14.55
CA LYS A 381 32.59 4.39 13.53
C LYS A 381 33.11 5.62 12.79
N ASP A 382 32.24 6.51 12.34
CA ASP A 382 32.62 7.73 11.62
C ASP A 382 33.43 8.69 12.50
N MET A 383 33.10 8.78 13.79
CA MET A 383 33.87 9.58 14.74
C MET A 383 35.28 9.01 14.93
N TYR A 384 35.44 7.68 14.95
CA TYR A 384 36.75 7.02 15.02
C TYR A 384 37.55 7.11 13.71
N GLU A 385 36.89 7.01 12.55
CA GLU A 385 37.54 7.21 11.25
C GLU A 385 37.98 8.66 11.07
N ASN A 386 37.20 9.64 11.54
CA ASN A 386 37.61 11.04 11.58
C ASN A 386 38.79 11.25 12.54
N LEU A 387 38.76 10.60 13.71
CA LEU A 387 39.88 10.64 14.66
C LEU A 387 41.18 10.09 14.04
N ALA A 388 41.10 8.98 13.28
CA ALA A 388 42.25 8.45 12.54
C ALA A 388 42.79 9.44 11.50
N ASN A 389 41.91 10.06 10.71
CA ASN A 389 42.29 11.04 9.70
C ASN A 389 42.93 12.31 10.30
N GLU A 390 42.48 12.75 11.48
CA GLU A 390 43.08 13.87 12.19
C GLU A 390 44.41 13.50 12.85
N LEU A 391 44.55 12.27 13.35
CA LEU A 391 45.82 11.74 13.85
C LEU A 391 46.91 11.80 12.77
N ASP A 392 46.54 11.52 11.52
CA ASP A 392 47.47 11.57 10.39
C ASP A 392 48.06 12.96 10.11
N LYS A 393 47.34 14.03 10.49
CA LYS A 393 47.74 15.43 10.29
C LYS A 393 48.61 15.99 11.42
N THR A 394 48.87 15.21 12.46
CA THR A 394 49.67 15.64 13.61
C THR A 394 51.18 15.51 13.36
N SER A 395 51.96 16.36 14.03
CA SER A 395 53.43 16.29 14.07
C SER A 395 53.95 15.40 15.21
N MET A 396 53.21 14.36 15.59
CA MET A 396 53.57 13.42 16.65
C MET A 396 54.73 12.53 16.23
N ASN A 397 55.45 11.96 17.20
CA ASN A 397 56.50 10.99 16.86
C ASN A 397 55.88 9.67 16.34
N ASP A 398 56.61 8.96 15.49
CA ASP A 398 56.08 7.80 14.76
C ASP A 398 55.64 6.66 15.69
N ASN A 399 56.29 6.50 16.84
CA ASN A 399 55.97 5.44 17.80
C ASN A 399 54.65 5.73 18.55
N GLU A 400 54.42 6.97 18.97
CA GLU A 400 53.17 7.41 19.62
C GLU A 400 52.01 7.40 18.64
N LYS A 401 52.26 7.83 17.39
CA LYS A 401 51.27 7.82 16.32
C LYS A 401 50.85 6.40 15.96
N SER A 402 51.79 5.46 15.84
CA SER A 402 51.49 4.04 15.59
C SER A 402 50.66 3.43 16.71
N SER A 403 51.02 3.68 17.97
CA SER A 403 50.30 3.17 19.14
C SER A 403 48.84 3.68 19.19
N LEU A 404 48.63 4.97 18.91
CA LEU A 404 47.29 5.55 18.82
C LEU A 404 46.48 5.00 17.64
N GLN A 405 47.14 4.80 16.49
CA GLN A 405 46.50 4.25 15.30
C GLN A 405 46.04 2.80 15.54
N ASP A 406 46.85 2.00 16.25
CA ASP A 406 46.49 0.62 16.62
C ASP A 406 45.27 0.61 17.55
N ASP A 407 45.24 1.48 18.57
CA ASP A 407 44.09 1.59 19.48
C ASP A 407 42.81 2.05 18.76
N ILE A 408 42.91 2.97 17.80
CA ILE A 408 41.77 3.42 16.97
C ILE A 408 41.29 2.28 16.06
N ASN A 409 42.22 1.56 15.42
CA ASN A 409 41.90 0.45 14.53
C ASN A 409 41.25 -0.73 15.27
N ASP A 410 41.74 -1.06 16.47
CA ASP A 410 41.14 -2.07 17.33
C ASP A 410 39.73 -1.68 17.76
N THR A 411 39.49 -0.39 18.03
CA THR A 411 38.15 0.11 18.34
C THR A 411 37.22 0.01 17.14
N ILE A 412 37.67 0.41 15.94
CA ILE A 412 36.90 0.29 14.69
C ILE A 412 36.58 -1.19 14.41
N LYS A 413 37.50 -2.11 14.71
CA LYS A 413 37.30 -3.55 14.56
C LYS A 413 36.23 -4.07 15.51
N GLU A 414 36.24 -3.65 16.77
CA GLU A 414 35.17 -3.98 17.74
C GLU A 414 33.81 -3.45 17.27
N LEU A 415 33.78 -2.23 16.71
CA LEU A 415 32.58 -1.59 16.14
C LEU A 415 32.04 -2.29 14.87
N LYS A 416 32.82 -3.19 14.26
CA LYS A 416 32.43 -4.00 13.09
C LYS A 416 31.98 -5.41 13.47
N SER A 417 32.03 -5.79 14.74
CA SER A 417 31.62 -7.13 15.20
C SER A 417 30.09 -7.27 15.24
N GLU A 418 29.58 -8.49 15.04
CA GLU A 418 28.13 -8.76 15.12
C GLU A 418 27.56 -8.59 16.54
N ASN A 419 28.40 -8.72 17.57
CA ASN A 419 28.05 -8.61 18.99
C ASN A 419 28.95 -7.57 19.69
N ILE A 420 28.58 -6.30 19.59
CA ILE A 420 29.43 -5.19 20.03
C ILE A 420 29.47 -5.10 21.54
N ASN A 421 30.69 -5.10 22.12
CA ASN A 421 30.87 -4.86 23.54
C ASN A 421 31.08 -3.36 23.83
N VAL A 422 30.01 -2.65 24.18
CA VAL A 422 30.06 -1.20 24.49
C VAL A 422 31.03 -0.88 25.64
N SER A 423 31.15 -1.76 26.64
CA SER A 423 32.11 -1.57 27.74
C SER A 423 33.55 -1.60 27.24
N LYS A 424 33.85 -2.48 26.28
CA LYS A 424 35.16 -2.59 25.63
C LYS A 424 35.45 -1.38 24.73
N VAL A 425 34.44 -0.87 24.01
CA VAL A 425 34.56 0.40 23.26
C VAL A 425 34.86 1.58 24.21
N LYS A 426 34.19 1.66 25.36
CA LYS A 426 34.47 2.69 26.39
C LYS A 426 35.89 2.56 26.95
N GLU A 427 36.37 1.35 27.19
CA GLU A 427 37.73 1.08 27.63
C GLU A 427 38.77 1.58 26.61
N TYR A 428 38.60 1.23 25.33
CA TYR A 428 39.47 1.73 24.26
C TYR A 428 39.43 3.26 24.13
N THR A 429 38.23 3.86 24.23
CA THR A 429 38.07 5.33 24.20
C THR A 429 38.86 6.00 25.33
N ASN A 430 38.81 5.44 26.54
CA ASN A 430 39.52 5.96 27.70
C ASN A 430 41.04 5.80 27.56
N LYS A 431 41.49 4.68 26.98
CA LYS A 431 42.90 4.45 26.66
C LYS A 431 43.41 5.51 25.67
N ILE A 432 42.68 5.73 24.57
CA ILE A 432 42.99 6.75 23.56
C ILE A 432 43.05 8.15 24.20
N LYS A 433 42.06 8.51 25.04
CA LYS A 433 42.05 9.79 25.77
C LYS A 433 43.29 9.96 26.65
N THR A 434 43.63 8.93 27.41
CA THR A 434 44.76 8.97 28.35
C THR A 434 46.07 9.20 27.60
N THR A 435 46.26 8.49 26.49
CA THR A 435 47.42 8.65 25.61
C THR A 435 47.51 10.06 25.05
N ILE A 436 46.40 10.63 24.53
CA ILE A 436 46.38 12.00 23.98
C ILE A 436 46.64 13.05 25.07
N THR A 437 46.12 12.86 26.28
CA THR A 437 46.28 13.81 27.40
C THR A 437 47.74 13.92 27.87
N GLY A 438 48.53 12.87 27.68
CA GLY A 438 49.97 12.85 27.97
C GLY A 438 50.85 13.57 26.95
N LEU A 439 50.28 14.07 25.85
CA LEU A 439 51.04 14.53 24.68
C LEU A 439 50.81 16.04 24.41
N SER A 440 51.91 16.79 24.32
CA SER A 440 51.86 18.23 24.03
C SER A 440 51.45 18.48 22.57
N GLY A 441 50.49 19.38 22.33
CA GLY A 441 50.07 19.80 20.98
C GLY A 441 48.87 19.04 20.39
N CYS A 442 48.27 18.10 21.12
CA CYS A 442 47.18 17.25 20.63
C CYS A 442 45.77 17.68 21.11
N ALA A 443 45.58 18.95 21.49
CA ALA A 443 44.32 19.45 22.04
C ALA A 443 43.12 19.30 21.08
N HIS A 444 43.37 19.36 19.76
CA HIS A 444 42.34 19.13 18.75
C HIS A 444 41.86 17.67 18.78
N LEU A 445 42.76 16.67 18.82
CA LEU A 445 42.39 15.25 18.95
C LEU A 445 41.59 14.99 20.24
N LEU A 446 41.99 15.63 21.35
CA LEU A 446 41.26 15.53 22.62
C LEU A 446 39.80 15.97 22.48
N THR A 447 39.55 17.03 21.71
CA THR A 447 38.19 17.53 21.43
C THR A 447 37.35 16.49 20.66
N HIS A 448 37.96 15.73 19.75
CA HIS A 448 37.27 14.64 19.04
C HIS A 448 36.95 13.48 19.98
N VAL A 449 37.89 13.09 20.84
CA VAL A 449 37.69 12.00 21.81
C VAL A 449 36.66 12.36 22.87
N GLU A 450 36.60 13.61 23.32
CA GLU A 450 35.58 14.06 24.27
C GLU A 450 34.17 14.05 23.67
N LYS A 451 34.03 14.35 22.36
CA LYS A 451 32.77 14.16 21.64
C LYS A 451 32.37 12.69 21.59
N ILE A 452 33.31 11.79 21.32
CA ILE A 452 33.07 10.33 21.32
C ILE A 452 32.62 9.87 22.72
N GLN A 453 33.27 10.34 23.79
CA GLN A 453 32.89 10.00 25.17
C GLN A 453 31.51 10.52 25.54
N SER A 454 31.16 11.73 25.12
CA SER A 454 29.81 12.29 25.32
C SER A 454 28.75 11.40 24.64
N PHE A 455 29.02 10.96 23.41
CA PHE A 455 28.14 10.05 22.67
C PHE A 455 28.04 8.65 23.31
N LEU A 456 29.15 8.08 23.79
CA LEU A 456 29.15 6.81 24.52
C LEU A 456 28.43 6.88 25.87
N SER A 457 28.40 8.06 26.48
CA SER A 457 27.67 8.32 27.72
C SER A 457 26.17 8.42 27.47
N SER A 458 25.74 9.01 26.35
CA SER A 458 24.32 9.04 25.97
C SER A 458 23.76 7.67 25.56
N ILE A 459 24.61 6.73 25.15
CA ILE A 459 24.23 5.35 24.83
C ILE A 459 24.08 4.47 26.09
N GLY A 460 24.60 4.91 27.25
CA GLY A 460 24.63 4.15 28.49
C GLY A 460 23.74 4.67 29.60
N GLY A 461 22.65 5.39 29.29
CA GLY A 461 21.72 5.90 30.29
C GLY A 461 20.90 4.82 30.97
N ASN A 462 21.45 4.28 32.06
CA ASN A 462 20.71 3.84 33.25
C ASN A 462 21.37 4.50 34.47
#